data_AF-A0A1G9MDP8-F1
#
_entry.id   AF-A0A1G9MDP8-F1
#
_cell.length_a   1.000
_cell.length_b   1.000
_cell.length_c   1.000
_cell.angle_alpha   90.00
_cell.angle_beta   90.00
_cell.angle_gamma   90.00
#
_symmetry.space_group_name_H-M   'P 1'
#
loop_
_entity.id
_entity.type
_entity.pdbx_description
1 polymer ?
#
loop_
_entity_poly.entity_id
_entity_poly.type
_entity_poly.pdbx_seq_one_letter_code
_entity_poly.pdbx_strand_id
1 'polypeptide(L)'
;MKKSFNDEAQRQKNNAVNRALAATFQQRANELQSTYNAKQEEIERLKAAKSSLKTAITSYKEVKKSINSTLVDNMDNANFKGSIRTTFDGHATTIVSDITSDINTHKANVDTLTNEIQKRQASQNSLSGLISALNKSASDCLALIR
;
A
#
# COMPACT_ATOMS: atom_id res chain seq x y z
N MET A 1 47.49 -40.34 0.47
CA MET A 1 48.06 -39.25 -0.38
C MET A 1 48.08 -37.97 0.42
N LYS A 2 49.26 -37.43 0.76
CA LYS A 2 49.38 -36.10 1.38
C LYS A 2 49.09 -35.07 0.28
N LYS A 3 48.05 -34.23 0.45
CA LYS A 3 47.87 -33.05 -0.42
C LYS A 3 49.16 -32.23 -0.39
N SER A 4 49.60 -31.76 -1.56
CA SER A 4 50.73 -30.85 -1.63
C SER A 4 50.42 -29.61 -0.80
N PHE A 5 51.40 -29.05 -0.09
CA PHE A 5 51.25 -27.81 0.68
C PHE A 5 50.64 -26.68 -0.17
N ASN A 6 50.95 -26.67 -1.48
CA ASN A 6 50.42 -25.71 -2.45
C ASN A 6 48.91 -25.90 -2.71
N ASP A 7 48.41 -27.14 -2.70
CA ASP A 7 46.98 -27.44 -2.90
C ASP A 7 46.16 -26.98 -1.69
N GLU A 8 46.73 -27.10 -0.49
CA GLU A 8 46.11 -26.67 0.75
C GLU A 8 46.04 -25.14 0.85
N ALA A 9 47.14 -24.45 0.54
CA ALA A 9 47.18 -22.99 0.51
C ALA A 9 46.17 -22.40 -0.49
N GLN A 10 46.06 -23.01 -1.69
CA GLN A 10 45.09 -22.58 -2.68
C GLN A 10 43.64 -22.84 -2.24
N ARG A 11 43.37 -23.97 -1.60
CA ARG A 11 42.05 -24.25 -1.00
C ARG A 11 41.67 -23.20 0.03
N GLN A 12 42.58 -22.87 0.95
CA GLN A 12 42.32 -21.87 1.99
C GLN A 12 42.03 -20.49 1.39
N LYS A 13 42.78 -20.10 0.35
CA LYS A 13 42.53 -18.85 -0.40
C LYS A 13 41.14 -18.84 -1.04
N ASN A 14 40.74 -19.91 -1.73
CA ASN A 14 39.41 -20.02 -2.33
C ASN A 14 38.29 -19.99 -1.28
N ASN A 15 38.47 -20.68 -0.16
CA ASN A 15 37.53 -20.66 0.95
C ASN A 15 37.39 -19.23 1.54
N ALA A 16 38.49 -18.49 1.67
CA ALA A 16 38.46 -17.10 2.13
C ALA A 16 37.70 -16.17 1.15
N VAL A 17 37.93 -16.32 -0.17
CA VAL A 17 37.18 -15.58 -1.20
C VAL A 17 35.69 -15.88 -1.10
N ASN A 18 35.30 -17.16 -1.00
CA ASN A 18 33.91 -17.57 -0.87
C ASN A 18 33.25 -17.01 0.39
N ARG A 19 33.95 -16.97 1.54
CA ARG A 19 33.45 -16.33 2.76
C ARG A 19 33.23 -14.83 2.58
N ALA A 20 34.18 -14.14 1.94
CA ALA A 20 34.07 -12.71 1.69
C ALA A 20 32.88 -12.38 0.77
N LEU A 21 32.72 -13.12 -0.33
CA LEU A 21 31.59 -12.96 -1.24
C LEU A 21 30.25 -13.24 -0.55
N ALA A 22 30.17 -14.32 0.25
CA ALA A 22 28.97 -14.62 1.02
C ALA A 22 28.61 -13.48 1.97
N ALA A 23 29.60 -12.92 2.68
CA ALA A 23 29.38 -11.77 3.57
C ALA A 23 28.87 -10.54 2.81
N THR A 24 29.44 -10.23 1.64
CA THR A 24 28.98 -9.13 0.79
C THR A 24 27.53 -9.31 0.34
N PHE A 25 27.16 -10.50 -0.13
CA PHE A 25 25.77 -10.78 -0.54
C PHE A 25 24.80 -10.70 0.64
N GLN A 26 25.18 -11.24 1.80
CA GLN A 26 24.36 -11.19 3.01
C GLN A 26 24.16 -9.76 3.50
N GLN A 27 25.21 -8.94 3.51
CA GLN A 27 25.13 -7.53 3.89
C GLN A 27 24.16 -6.79 2.96
N ARG A 28 24.28 -7.01 1.64
CA ARG A 28 23.39 -6.36 0.67
C ARG A 28 21.94 -6.80 0.84
N ALA A 29 21.70 -8.09 1.10
CA ALA A 29 20.36 -8.60 1.39
C ALA A 29 19.75 -7.92 2.62
N ASN A 30 20.54 -7.74 3.69
CA ASN A 30 20.08 -7.08 4.92
C ASN A 30 19.73 -5.60 4.70
N GLU A 31 20.55 -4.86 3.93
CA GLU A 31 20.27 -3.46 3.55
C GLU A 31 18.94 -3.35 2.78
N LEU A 32 18.74 -4.24 1.82
CA LEU A 32 17.51 -4.28 1.03
C LEU A 32 16.31 -4.73 1.88
N GLN A 33 16.50 -5.61 2.87
CA GLN A 33 15.45 -6.06 3.78
C GLN A 33 14.91 -4.90 4.65
N SER A 34 15.78 -4.03 5.15
CA SER A 34 15.36 -2.83 5.88
C SER A 34 14.50 -1.92 4.99
N THR A 35 14.94 -1.69 3.75
CA THR A 35 14.18 -0.91 2.76
C THR A 35 12.83 -1.57 2.43
N TYR A 36 12.80 -2.90 2.32
CA TYR A 36 11.59 -3.68 2.07
C TYR A 36 10.56 -3.47 3.19
N ASN A 37 11.00 -3.55 4.45
CA ASN A 37 10.13 -3.39 5.61
C ASN A 37 9.51 -1.98 5.65
N ALA A 38 10.32 -0.94 5.44
CA ALA A 38 9.83 0.45 5.41
C ALA A 38 8.78 0.67 4.31
N LYS A 39 8.99 0.09 3.12
CA LYS A 39 8.02 0.14 2.01
C LYS A 39 6.74 -0.65 2.32
N GLN A 40 6.84 -1.76 3.05
CA GLN A 40 5.67 -2.52 3.48
C GLN A 40 4.78 -1.68 4.38
N GLU A 41 5.36 -1.01 5.38
CA GLU A 41 4.61 -0.16 6.29
C GLU A 41 3.89 0.97 5.56
N GLU A 42 4.52 1.57 4.55
CA GLU A 42 3.89 2.60 3.73
C GLU A 42 2.70 2.05 2.93
N ILE A 43 2.82 0.85 2.36
CA ILE A 43 1.70 0.17 1.68
C ILE A 43 0.55 -0.10 2.65
N GLU A 44 0.83 -0.54 3.87
CA GLU A 44 -0.21 -0.77 4.87
C GLU A 44 -0.90 0.54 5.32
N ARG A 45 -0.14 1.64 5.46
CA ARG A 45 -0.73 2.97 5.72
C ARG A 45 -1.67 3.40 4.58
N LEU A 46 -1.28 3.18 3.33
CA LEU A 46 -2.13 3.50 2.17
C LEU A 46 -3.40 2.63 2.13
N LYS A 47 -3.30 1.33 2.45
CA LYS A 47 -4.46 0.45 2.57
C LYS A 47 -5.42 0.91 3.67
N ALA A 48 -4.89 1.31 4.83
CA ALA A 48 -5.68 1.86 5.92
C ALA A 48 -6.41 3.14 5.50
N ALA A 49 -5.70 4.09 4.87
CA ALA A 49 -6.30 5.32 4.36
C ALA A 49 -7.42 5.05 3.32
N LYS A 50 -7.19 4.10 2.40
CA LYS A 50 -8.20 3.66 1.43
C LYS A 50 -9.44 3.08 2.13
N SER A 51 -9.24 2.29 3.19
CA SER A 51 -10.35 1.74 3.99
C SER A 51 -11.16 2.85 4.67
N SER A 52 -10.48 3.82 5.30
CA SER A 52 -11.16 4.96 5.92
C SER A 52 -11.97 5.79 4.93
N LEU A 53 -11.45 6.02 3.72
CA LEU A 53 -12.20 6.71 2.66
C LEU A 53 -13.44 5.92 2.22
N LYS A 54 -13.35 4.59 2.11
CA LYS A 54 -14.52 3.75 1.82
C LYS A 54 -15.59 3.86 2.91
N THR A 55 -15.18 3.87 4.18
CA THR A 55 -16.11 4.10 5.30
C THR A 55 -16.76 5.47 5.20
N ALA A 56 -15.99 6.53 4.95
CA ALA A 56 -16.52 7.88 4.77
C ALA A 56 -17.55 7.95 3.62
N ILE A 57 -17.26 7.35 2.47
CA ILE A 57 -18.20 7.25 1.35
C ILE A 57 -19.53 6.60 1.77
N THR A 58 -19.47 5.52 2.54
CA THR A 58 -20.68 4.85 3.07
C THR A 58 -21.46 5.78 3.99
N SER A 59 -20.79 6.44 4.94
CA SER A 59 -21.45 7.41 5.83
C SER A 59 -22.12 8.55 5.06
N TYR A 60 -21.44 9.14 4.07
CA TYR A 60 -22.02 10.20 3.23
C TYR A 60 -23.23 9.72 2.44
N LYS A 61 -23.23 8.48 1.94
CA LYS A 61 -24.39 7.90 1.25
C LYS A 61 -25.59 7.77 2.18
N GLU A 62 -25.38 7.33 3.42
CA GLU A 62 -26.46 7.22 4.42
C GLU A 62 -27.00 8.58 4.84
N VAL A 63 -26.13 9.58 5.03
CA VAL A 63 -26.54 10.97 5.30
C VAL A 63 -27.37 11.52 4.14
N LYS A 64 -26.89 11.37 2.90
CA LYS A 64 -27.62 11.80 1.70
C LYS A 64 -29.00 11.15 1.62
N LYS A 65 -29.08 9.84 1.86
CA LYS A 65 -30.34 9.09 1.86
C LYS A 65 -31.30 9.62 2.94
N SER A 66 -30.79 9.90 4.13
CA SER A 66 -31.58 10.44 5.24
C SER A 66 -32.10 11.83 4.91
N ILE A 67 -31.26 12.70 4.35
CA ILE A 67 -31.66 14.04 3.90
C ILE A 67 -32.77 13.97 2.85
N ASN A 68 -32.61 13.14 1.82
CA ASN A 68 -33.65 12.98 0.79
C ASN A 68 -34.97 12.50 1.42
N SER A 69 -34.91 11.45 2.24
CA SER A 69 -36.10 10.91 2.88
C SER A 69 -36.81 11.95 3.77
N THR A 70 -36.08 12.67 4.61
CA THR A 70 -36.67 13.57 5.61
C THR A 70 -37.03 14.94 5.03
N LEU A 71 -36.16 15.50 4.19
CA LEU A 71 -36.22 16.89 3.73
C LEU A 71 -36.65 17.03 2.27
N VAL A 72 -36.93 15.94 1.55
CA VAL A 72 -37.42 16.03 0.18
C VAL A 72 -38.71 15.23 0.04
N ASP A 73 -38.69 13.96 0.44
CA ASP A 73 -39.77 13.03 0.13
C ASP A 73 -40.95 13.10 1.11
N ASN A 74 -40.69 13.26 2.42
CA ASN A 74 -41.73 13.16 3.47
C ASN A 74 -42.15 14.51 4.09
N MET A 75 -41.85 15.62 3.42
CA MET A 75 -42.17 16.94 3.95
C MET A 75 -43.66 17.25 3.79
N ASP A 76 -44.27 17.90 4.81
CA ASP A 76 -45.68 18.29 4.77
C ASP A 76 -45.92 19.44 3.79
N ASN A 77 -46.21 19.07 2.54
CA ASN A 77 -46.47 20.00 1.44
C ASN A 77 -47.80 20.76 1.60
N ALA A 78 -48.71 20.30 2.46
CA ALA A 78 -49.99 20.97 2.66
C ALA A 78 -49.85 22.22 3.55
N ASN A 79 -49.04 22.10 4.60
CA ASN A 79 -48.86 23.14 5.61
C ASN A 79 -47.59 23.97 5.41
N PHE A 80 -46.52 23.40 4.85
CA PHE A 80 -45.27 24.12 4.58
C PHE A 80 -45.11 24.44 3.09
N LYS A 81 -45.48 25.67 2.71
CA LYS A 81 -45.60 26.13 1.32
C LYS A 81 -45.15 27.58 1.12
N GLY A 82 -45.14 28.03 -0.13
CA GLY A 82 -44.80 29.41 -0.51
C GLY A 82 -43.29 29.65 -0.67
N SER A 83 -42.89 30.93 -0.58
CA SER A 83 -41.50 31.33 -0.81
C SER A 83 -40.52 30.73 0.20
N ILE A 84 -40.90 30.67 1.48
CA ILE A 84 -40.06 30.06 2.54
C ILE A 84 -39.77 28.59 2.22
N ARG A 85 -40.79 27.84 1.76
CA ARG A 85 -40.62 26.46 1.31
C ARG A 85 -39.67 26.37 0.12
N THR A 86 -39.84 27.22 -0.88
CA THR A 86 -38.99 27.23 -2.08
C THR A 86 -37.52 27.46 -1.71
N THR A 87 -37.25 28.40 -0.81
CA THR A 87 -35.89 28.66 -0.29
C THR A 87 -35.34 27.44 0.45
N PHE A 88 -36.16 26.81 1.30
CA PHE A 88 -35.77 25.59 2.03
C PHE A 88 -35.39 24.45 1.08
N ASP A 89 -36.21 24.15 0.07
CA ASP A 89 -35.95 23.11 -0.93
C ASP A 89 -34.65 23.40 -1.71
N GLY A 90 -34.38 24.68 -2.01
CA GLY A 90 -33.13 25.11 -2.62
C GLY A 90 -31.90 24.80 -1.76
N HIS A 91 -31.97 25.06 -0.45
CA HIS A 91 -30.90 24.70 0.48
C HIS A 91 -30.72 23.18 0.61
N ALA A 92 -31.81 22.42 0.74
CA ALA A 92 -31.75 20.96 0.79
C ALA A 92 -31.10 20.36 -0.46
N THR A 93 -31.49 20.87 -1.65
CA THR A 93 -30.91 20.46 -2.93
C THR A 93 -29.41 20.77 -2.99
N THR A 94 -29.00 21.93 -2.50
CA THR A 94 -27.58 22.33 -2.45
C THR A 94 -26.78 21.36 -1.58
N ILE A 95 -27.26 21.06 -0.36
CA ILE A 95 -26.59 20.12 0.55
C ILE A 95 -26.46 18.73 -0.08
N VAL A 96 -27.51 18.23 -0.73
CA VAL A 96 -27.49 16.92 -1.41
C VAL A 96 -26.49 16.91 -2.57
N SER A 97 -26.38 18.02 -3.30
CA SER A 97 -25.40 18.20 -4.37
C SER A 97 -23.97 18.18 -3.83
N ASP A 98 -23.71 18.92 -2.74
CA ASP A 98 -22.39 19.00 -2.11
C ASP A 98 -21.94 17.62 -1.60
N ILE A 99 -22.81 16.89 -0.90
CA ILE A 99 -22.52 15.51 -0.45
C ILE A 99 -22.23 14.60 -1.64
N THR A 100 -22.93 14.79 -2.77
CA THR A 100 -22.68 14.00 -3.98
C THR A 100 -21.29 14.29 -4.56
N SER A 101 -20.88 15.56 -4.56
CA SER A 101 -19.54 15.99 -4.97
C SER A 101 -18.46 15.37 -4.08
N ASP A 102 -18.65 15.40 -2.75
CA ASP A 102 -17.73 14.82 -1.78
C ASP A 102 -17.57 13.30 -1.97
N ILE A 103 -18.69 12.59 -2.15
CA ILE A 103 -18.69 11.15 -2.46
C ILE A 103 -17.87 10.87 -3.72
N ASN A 104 -18.03 11.67 -4.78
CA ASN A 104 -17.32 11.47 -6.03
C ASN A 104 -15.82 11.75 -5.88
N THR A 105 -15.45 12.82 -5.16
CA THR A 105 -14.06 13.13 -4.82
C THR A 105 -13.41 11.99 -4.03
N HIS A 106 -14.10 11.45 -3.03
CA HIS A 106 -13.58 10.33 -2.25
C HIS A 106 -13.45 9.05 -3.08
N LYS A 107 -14.36 8.77 -4.04
CA LYS A 107 -14.20 7.64 -4.97
C LYS A 107 -12.94 7.81 -5.84
N ALA A 108 -12.72 8.98 -6.41
CA ALA A 108 -11.53 9.26 -7.19
C ALA A 108 -10.23 9.07 -6.36
N ASN A 109 -10.26 9.48 -5.09
CA ASN A 109 -9.15 9.24 -4.16
C ASN A 109 -8.94 7.75 -3.86
N VAL A 110 -10.02 6.96 -3.72
CA VAL A 110 -9.93 5.50 -3.57
C VAL A 110 -9.28 4.85 -4.78
N ASP A 111 -9.62 5.29 -6.00
CA ASP A 111 -9.02 4.77 -7.22
C ASP A 111 -7.55 5.15 -7.33
N THR A 112 -7.21 6.40 -7.00
CA THR A 112 -5.82 6.88 -6.92
C THR A 112 -4.99 6.05 -5.95
N LEU A 113 -5.51 5.82 -4.74
CA LEU A 113 -4.83 4.97 -3.75
C LEU A 113 -4.71 3.52 -4.22
N THR A 114 -5.70 3.01 -4.96
CA THR A 114 -5.64 1.65 -5.51
C THR A 114 -4.47 1.49 -6.46
N ASN A 115 -4.31 2.43 -7.40
CA ASN A 115 -3.22 2.41 -8.36
C ASN A 115 -1.86 2.57 -7.68
N GLU A 116 -1.75 3.47 -6.70
CA GLU A 116 -0.50 3.69 -5.98
C GLU A 116 -0.09 2.47 -5.14
N ILE A 117 -1.05 1.82 -4.47
CA ILE A 117 -0.81 0.56 -3.74
C ILE A 117 -0.30 -0.51 -4.71
N GLN A 118 -0.93 -0.70 -5.87
CA GLN A 118 -0.52 -1.70 -6.86
C GLN A 118 0.91 -1.44 -7.38
N LYS A 119 1.23 -0.19 -7.74
CA LYS A 119 2.56 0.21 -8.20
C LYS A 119 3.64 -0.07 -7.15
N ARG A 120 3.35 0.22 -5.89
CA ARG A 120 4.28 -0.01 -4.77
C ARG A 120 4.43 -1.49 -4.46
N GLN A 121 3.35 -2.27 -4.51
CA GLN A 121 3.39 -3.72 -4.35
C GLN A 121 4.25 -4.39 -5.45
N ALA A 122 4.13 -3.94 -6.71
CA ALA A 122 4.99 -4.43 -7.78
C ALA A 122 6.48 -4.17 -7.48
N SER A 123 6.82 -2.94 -7.08
CA SER A 123 8.20 -2.56 -6.70
C SER A 123 8.70 -3.39 -5.50
N GLN A 124 7.82 -3.67 -4.54
CA GLN A 124 8.14 -4.46 -3.37
C GLN A 124 8.38 -5.94 -3.71
N ASN A 125 7.60 -6.51 -4.62
CA ASN A 125 7.81 -7.88 -5.11
C ASN A 125 9.16 -8.02 -5.81
N SER A 126 9.55 -7.04 -6.64
CA SER A 126 10.88 -7.01 -7.27
C SER A 126 11.99 -6.97 -6.21
N LEU A 127 11.83 -6.16 -5.17
CA LEU A 127 12.79 -6.06 -4.08
C LEU A 127 12.90 -7.38 -3.29
N SER A 128 11.78 -8.03 -3.02
CA SER A 128 11.75 -9.36 -2.38
C SER A 128 12.53 -10.39 -3.21
N GLY A 129 12.31 -10.42 -4.53
CA GLY A 129 13.05 -11.30 -5.45
C GLY A 129 14.56 -11.07 -5.42
N LEU A 130 15.00 -9.81 -5.38
CA LEU A 130 16.43 -9.47 -5.27
C LEU A 130 17.03 -9.93 -3.93
N ILE A 131 16.32 -9.74 -2.83
CA ILE A 131 16.75 -10.22 -1.50
C ILE A 131 16.90 -11.74 -1.52
N SER A 132 15.93 -12.48 -2.07
CA SER A 132 16.00 -13.93 -2.20
C SER A 132 17.20 -14.38 -3.05
N ALA A 133 17.46 -13.70 -4.17
CA ALA A 133 18.60 -14.01 -5.04
C ALA A 133 19.96 -13.77 -4.35
N LEU A 134 20.09 -12.70 -3.57
CA LEU A 134 21.30 -12.40 -2.80
C LEU A 134 21.52 -13.44 -1.70
N ASN A 135 20.47 -13.80 -0.95
CA ASN A 135 20.56 -14.84 0.07
C ASN A 135 20.94 -16.21 -0.54
N LYS A 136 20.39 -16.53 -1.71
CA LYS A 136 20.78 -17.75 -2.45
C LYS A 136 22.25 -17.71 -2.84
N SER A 137 22.72 -16.58 -3.38
CA SER A 137 24.12 -16.39 -3.77
C SER A 137 25.07 -16.51 -2.57
N ALA A 138 24.69 -15.96 -1.42
CA ALA A 138 25.44 -16.11 -0.17
C ALA A 138 25.54 -17.59 0.25
N SER A 139 24.41 -18.30 0.23
CA SER A 139 24.36 -19.73 0.56
C SER A 139 25.21 -20.58 -0.39
N ASP A 140 25.20 -20.27 -1.69
CA ASP A 140 25.99 -20.99 -2.69
C ASP A 140 27.49 -20.80 -2.48
N CYS A 141 27.93 -19.57 -2.17
CA CYS A 141 29.31 -19.30 -1.79
C CYS A 141 29.74 -20.11 -0.55
N LEU A 142 28.90 -20.18 0.47
CA LEU A 142 29.21 -20.94 1.69
C LEU A 142 29.25 -22.46 1.43
N ALA A 143 28.39 -22.97 0.56
CA ALA A 143 28.36 -24.39 0.19
C ALA A 143 29.63 -24.85 -0.56
N LEU A 144 30.35 -23.92 -1.19
CA LEU A 144 31.62 -24.21 -1.89
C LEU A 144 32.83 -24.34 -0.94
N ILE A 145 32.67 -24.06 0.35
CA ILE A 145 33.75 -24.17 1.34
C ILE A 145 33.93 -25.65 1.72
N ARG A 146 35.14 -26.18 1.55
CA ARG A 146 35.53 -27.58 1.83
C ARG A 146 36.70 -27.70 2.80
#